data_AF-A0A964KJI1-F1
#
_entry.id   AF-A0A964KJI1-F1
#
_cell.length_a   1.000
_cell.length_b   1.000
_cell.length_c   1.000
_cell.angle_alpha   90.00
_cell.angle_beta   90.00
_cell.angle_gamma   90.00
#
_symmetry.space_group_name_H-M   'P 1'
#
loop_
_entity.id
_entity.type
_entity.pdbx_description
1 polymer ?
#
loop_
_entity_poly.entity_id
_entity_poly.type
_entity_poly.pdbx_seq_one_letter_code
_entity_poly.pdbx_strand_id
1 'polypeptide(L)'
;MPFELGRPLGAPNAPAFQRRVLMALLDLFKLAKGPALIPFPDQAPAAPADQEGWACPINLSPPPPGSPFDQLQAALQDEIERLRPWHEEAKCARGRTTVGISGLAVADVPALMMAFAQNIALPSPQAGTPTVVVVKRATDDLKAFYYEAATAKPGRINDVALADWLWGETAFGRALLALRKACLMSDEAAIKNLGQLQLMPNHQRDKRK
;
A
#
# COMPACT_ATOMS: atom_id res chain seq x y z
N MET A 1 -1.25 -19.65 12.50
CA MET A 1 0.11 -19.31 12.01
C MET A 1 0.71 -18.32 13.01
N PRO A 2 1.84 -18.63 13.66
CA PRO A 2 2.39 -17.82 14.77
C PRO A 2 3.13 -16.54 14.32
N PHE A 3 3.26 -16.31 13.01
CA PHE A 3 3.93 -15.15 12.42
C PHE A 3 2.95 -14.33 11.57
N GLU A 4 3.06 -13.00 11.66
CA GLU A 4 2.33 -12.08 10.80
C GLU A 4 2.78 -12.23 9.34
N LEU A 5 1.84 -12.12 8.40
CA LEU A 5 2.14 -12.21 6.97
C LEU A 5 3.13 -11.10 6.58
N GLY A 6 4.25 -11.48 5.95
CA GLY A 6 5.34 -10.54 5.61
C GLY A 6 6.42 -10.40 6.70
N ARG A 7 6.27 -11.06 7.85
CA ARG A 7 7.26 -11.06 8.95
C ARG A 7 7.72 -12.49 9.30
N PRO A 8 8.40 -13.19 8.38
CA PRO A 8 8.78 -14.59 8.57
C PRO A 8 9.76 -14.81 9.74
N LEU A 9 10.42 -13.74 10.23
CA LEU A 9 11.36 -13.80 11.35
C LEU A 9 10.79 -13.24 12.67
N GLY A 10 9.52 -12.81 12.69
CA GLY A 10 8.88 -12.20 13.86
C GLY A 10 8.90 -10.67 13.87
N ALA A 11 8.62 -10.07 15.03
CA ALA A 11 8.47 -8.63 15.19
C ALA A 11 9.76 -7.85 14.81
N PRO A 12 9.63 -6.61 14.28
CA PRO A 12 10.77 -5.73 14.03
C PRO A 12 11.51 -5.39 15.33
N ASN A 13 12.82 -5.13 15.22
CA ASN A 13 13.69 -4.77 16.35
C ASN A 13 13.72 -5.81 17.50
N ALA A 14 13.45 -7.08 17.20
CA ALA A 14 13.60 -8.19 18.14
C ALA A 14 14.78 -9.11 17.74
N PRO A 15 16.04 -8.62 17.72
CA PRO A 15 17.16 -9.35 17.13
C PRO A 15 17.44 -10.69 17.80
N ALA A 16 17.25 -10.80 19.11
CA ALA A 16 17.40 -12.05 19.84
C ALA A 16 16.39 -13.11 19.37
N PHE A 17 15.14 -12.72 19.17
CA PHE A 17 14.09 -13.60 18.67
C PHE A 17 14.31 -13.97 17.19
N GLN A 18 14.57 -12.97 16.34
CA GLN A 18 14.84 -13.17 14.91
C GLN A 18 16.03 -14.12 14.69
N ARG A 19 17.09 -14.00 15.52
CA ARG A 19 18.23 -14.91 15.50
C ARG A 19 17.84 -16.34 15.86
N ARG A 20 16.97 -16.56 16.85
CA ARG A 20 16.48 -17.90 17.21
C ARG A 20 15.68 -18.54 16.07
N VAL A 21 14.79 -17.77 15.43
CA VAL A 21 14.03 -18.24 14.26
C VAL A 21 14.98 -18.63 13.13
N LEU A 22 15.99 -17.79 12.85
CA LEU A 22 16.98 -18.07 11.82
C LEU A 22 17.80 -19.34 12.13
N MET A 23 18.25 -19.51 13.37
CA MET A 23 19.00 -20.70 13.78
C MET A 23 18.16 -21.97 13.66
N ALA A 24 16.89 -21.94 14.10
CA ALA A 24 15.98 -23.07 13.95
C ALA A 24 15.73 -23.44 12.48
N LEU A 25 15.63 -22.43 11.60
CA LEU A 25 15.52 -22.65 10.15
C LEU A 25 16.81 -23.27 9.60
N LEU A 26 17.98 -22.76 9.99
CA LEU A 26 19.27 -23.28 9.54
C LEU A 26 19.52 -24.72 10.01
N ASP A 27 19.03 -25.08 11.20
CA ASP A 27 19.13 -26.45 11.72
C ASP A 27 18.35 -27.46 10.88
N LEU A 28 17.32 -27.04 10.12
CA LEU A 28 16.62 -27.93 9.19
C LEU A 28 17.54 -28.50 8.10
N PHE A 29 18.58 -27.76 7.69
CA PHE A 29 19.56 -28.25 6.71
C PHE A 29 20.45 -29.37 7.24
N LYS A 30 20.49 -29.59 8.56
CA LYS A 30 21.25 -30.69 9.17
C LYS A 30 20.50 -32.03 9.13
N LEU A 31 19.23 -32.03 8.72
CA LEU A 31 18.41 -33.24 8.69
C LEU A 31 18.82 -34.12 7.50
N ALA A 32 19.10 -35.39 7.77
CA ALA A 32 19.53 -36.35 6.75
C ALA A 32 18.42 -36.77 5.76
N LYS A 33 17.16 -36.45 6.06
CA LYS A 33 15.98 -36.78 5.25
C LYS A 33 15.06 -35.56 5.17
N GLY A 34 14.55 -35.25 3.98
CA GLY A 34 13.62 -34.14 3.75
C GLY A 34 12.22 -34.62 3.34
N PRO A 35 11.31 -33.70 2.98
CA PRO A 35 11.14 -32.36 3.54
C PRO A 35 10.63 -32.45 4.98
N ALA A 36 11.22 -31.67 5.90
CA ALA A 36 10.84 -31.65 7.31
C ALA A 36 10.12 -30.35 7.67
N LEU A 37 8.93 -30.47 8.26
CA LEU A 37 8.18 -29.35 8.83
C LEU A 37 8.27 -29.47 10.35
N ILE A 38 9.16 -28.69 10.96
CA ILE A 38 9.33 -28.65 12.42
C ILE A 38 8.73 -27.34 12.94
N PRO A 39 7.77 -27.38 13.87
CA PRO A 39 7.18 -26.16 14.43
C PRO A 39 8.22 -25.41 15.27
N PHE A 40 8.28 -24.09 15.09
CA PHE A 40 9.05 -23.22 15.97
C PHE A 40 8.29 -23.06 17.31
N PRO A 41 8.93 -23.28 18.47
CA PRO A 41 8.22 -23.44 19.74
C PRO A 41 7.72 -22.11 20.34
N ASP A 42 8.34 -20.98 19.99
CA ASP A 42 7.99 -19.69 20.57
C ASP A 42 7.01 -18.91 19.70
N GLN A 43 6.11 -18.18 20.35
CA GLN A 43 5.34 -17.13 19.70
C GLN A 43 6.23 -15.91 19.45
N ALA A 44 6.00 -15.19 18.35
CA ALA A 44 6.64 -13.91 18.15
C ALA A 44 6.26 -12.97 19.31
N PRO A 45 7.25 -12.23 19.89
CA PRO A 45 6.93 -11.24 20.89
C PRO A 45 5.92 -10.26 20.31
N ALA A 46 4.87 -9.97 21.08
CA ALA A 46 3.93 -8.92 20.70
C ALA A 46 4.72 -7.63 20.47
N ALA A 47 4.37 -6.89 19.42
CA ALA A 47 4.84 -5.52 19.32
C ALA A 47 4.45 -4.80 20.62
N PRO A 48 5.34 -3.97 21.20
CA PRO A 48 5.05 -3.27 22.46
C PRO A 48 3.68 -2.60 22.38
N ALA A 49 2.89 -2.81 23.43
CA ALA A 49 1.49 -2.39 23.54
C ALA A 49 1.30 -0.88 23.64
N ASP A 50 2.40 -0.10 23.57
CA ASP A 50 2.40 1.35 23.42
C ASP A 50 1.93 1.72 22.00
N GLN A 51 0.70 1.36 21.70
CA GLN A 51 -0.09 1.75 20.53
C GLN A 51 -0.90 3.02 20.82
N GLU A 52 -0.60 3.72 21.91
CA GLU A 52 -1.11 5.06 22.16
C GLU A 52 -0.24 6.04 21.36
N GLY A 53 -0.75 6.52 20.23
CA GLY A 53 -0.14 7.68 19.58
C GLY A 53 -0.24 7.73 18.06
N TRP A 54 -0.70 6.68 17.38
CA TRP A 54 -1.06 6.84 15.98
C TRP A 54 -2.51 7.31 15.84
N ALA A 55 -2.74 8.56 16.26
CA ALA A 55 -3.89 9.32 15.81
C ALA A 55 -3.41 10.09 14.58
N CYS A 56 -4.05 9.91 13.43
CA CYS A 56 -3.85 10.84 12.33
C CYS A 56 -4.54 12.15 12.74
N PRO A 57 -3.82 13.24 13.09
CA PRO A 57 -4.48 14.49 13.48
C PRO A 57 -5.20 15.14 12.29
N ILE A 58 -4.90 14.65 11.09
CA ILE A 58 -5.54 15.05 9.85
C ILE A 58 -6.66 14.04 9.58
N ASN A 59 -7.90 14.48 9.75
CA ASN A 59 -9.06 13.71 9.32
C ASN A 59 -9.04 13.64 7.79
N LEU A 60 -8.87 12.43 7.24
CA LEU A 60 -8.84 12.14 5.80
C LEU A 60 -10.14 11.48 5.32
N SER A 61 -11.23 11.68 6.07
CA SER A 61 -12.53 11.04 5.82
C SER A 61 -12.86 10.99 4.33
N PRO A 62 -12.90 9.80 3.74
CA PRO A 62 -13.12 9.69 2.32
C PRO A 62 -14.57 10.06 1.97
N PRO A 63 -14.82 10.53 0.74
CA PRO A 63 -16.19 10.70 0.26
C PRO A 63 -16.96 9.36 0.32
N PRO A 64 -18.30 9.42 0.39
CA PRO A 64 -19.13 8.22 0.44
C PRO A 64 -18.92 7.33 -0.79
N PRO A 65 -19.15 6.01 -0.67
CA PRO A 65 -19.07 5.12 -1.81
C PRO A 65 -20.01 5.57 -2.93
N GLY A 66 -19.52 5.60 -4.18
CA GLY A 66 -20.33 6.03 -5.33
C GLY A 66 -20.36 7.54 -5.55
N SER A 67 -19.60 8.33 -4.78
CA SER A 67 -19.39 9.75 -5.09
C SER A 67 -18.90 9.95 -6.52
N PRO A 68 -19.27 11.07 -7.18
CA PRO A 68 -18.80 11.43 -8.51
C PRO A 68 -17.27 11.47 -8.59
N PHE A 69 -16.73 11.17 -9.77
CA PHE A 69 -15.28 11.16 -9.98
C PHE A 69 -14.62 12.51 -9.69
N ASP A 70 -15.27 13.63 -9.99
CA ASP A 70 -14.74 14.98 -9.70
C ASP A 70 -14.61 15.23 -8.19
N GLN A 71 -15.60 14.80 -7.40
CA GLN A 71 -15.55 14.90 -5.94
C GLN A 71 -14.44 14.02 -5.37
N LEU A 72 -14.27 12.82 -5.92
CA LEU A 72 -13.22 11.89 -5.52
C LEU A 72 -11.83 12.40 -5.90
N GLN A 73 -11.70 13.04 -7.07
CA GLN A 73 -10.48 13.71 -7.51
C GLN A 73 -10.08 14.82 -6.54
N ALA A 74 -11.02 15.72 -6.22
CA ALA A 74 -10.78 16.84 -5.32
C ALA A 74 -10.38 16.35 -3.92
N ALA A 75 -11.09 15.36 -3.37
CA ALA A 75 -10.76 14.78 -2.08
C ALA A 75 -9.36 14.14 -2.06
N LEU A 76 -8.95 13.49 -3.16
CA LEU A 76 -7.62 12.92 -3.29
C LEU A 76 -6.52 14.00 -3.40
N GLN A 77 -6.78 15.09 -4.12
CA GLN A 77 -5.87 16.23 -4.21
C GLN A 77 -5.67 16.89 -2.84
N ASP A 78 -6.76 17.15 -2.11
CA ASP A 78 -6.71 17.70 -0.75
C ASP A 78 -5.93 16.80 0.21
N GLU A 79 -6.12 15.48 0.10
CA GLU A 79 -5.41 14.50 0.91
C GLU A 79 -3.89 14.51 0.63
N ILE A 80 -3.49 14.58 -0.64
CA ILE A 80 -2.09 14.70 -1.05
C ILE A 80 -1.46 15.96 -0.47
N GLU A 81 -2.13 17.12 -0.56
CA GLU A 81 -1.61 18.37 0.00
C GLU A 81 -1.43 18.30 1.52
N ARG A 82 -2.38 17.67 2.23
CA ARG A 82 -2.30 17.47 3.68
C ARG A 82 -1.15 16.54 4.10
N LEU A 83 -0.81 15.56 3.26
CA LEU A 83 0.28 14.60 3.51
C LEU A 83 1.64 15.10 3.02
N ARG A 84 1.70 16.10 2.15
CA ARG A 84 2.93 16.64 1.56
C ARG A 84 4.01 17.02 2.59
N PRO A 85 3.72 17.73 3.70
CA PRO A 85 4.75 18.06 4.69
C PRO A 85 5.39 16.83 5.32
N TRP A 86 4.58 15.79 5.59
CA TRP A 86 5.06 14.54 6.17
C TRP A 86 5.89 13.74 5.18
N HIS A 87 5.53 13.74 3.90
CA HIS A 87 6.34 13.13 2.86
C HIS A 87 7.71 13.81 2.74
N GLU A 88 7.76 15.14 2.74
CA GLU A 88 9.03 15.87 2.69
C GLU A 88 9.90 15.59 3.93
N GLU A 89 9.32 15.54 5.12
CA GLU A 89 10.04 15.11 6.33
C GLU A 89 10.62 13.70 6.17
N ALA A 90 9.81 12.77 5.65
CA ALA A 90 10.23 11.40 5.37
C ALA A 90 11.41 11.32 4.40
N LYS A 91 11.37 12.15 3.37
CA LYS A 91 12.40 12.24 2.33
C LYS A 91 13.68 12.86 2.90
N CYS A 92 13.58 13.92 3.70
CA CYS A 92 14.71 14.53 4.41
C CYS A 92 15.37 13.53 5.37
N ALA A 93 14.59 12.84 6.19
CA ALA A 93 15.11 11.87 7.17
C ALA A 93 15.79 10.66 6.51
N ARG A 94 15.27 10.18 5.37
CA ARG A 94 15.83 9.03 4.65
C ARG A 94 16.91 9.38 3.63
N GLY A 95 17.01 10.65 3.21
CA GLY A 95 17.86 11.10 2.11
C GLY A 95 17.45 10.58 0.72
N ARG A 96 16.31 9.89 0.61
CA ARG A 96 15.79 9.31 -0.63
C ARG A 96 14.27 9.12 -0.56
N THR A 97 13.64 8.97 -1.72
CA THR A 97 12.24 8.57 -1.88
C THR A 97 12.12 7.41 -2.88
N THR A 98 11.07 6.63 -2.75
CA THR A 98 10.68 5.56 -3.68
C THR A 98 9.58 6.01 -4.66
N VAL A 99 9.12 7.25 -4.53
CA VAL A 99 8.19 7.90 -5.46
C VAL A 99 8.93 8.35 -6.73
N GLY A 100 8.30 8.15 -7.88
CA GLY A 100 8.72 8.70 -9.17
C GLY A 100 8.85 7.68 -10.29
N ILE A 101 8.43 6.43 -10.10
CA ILE A 101 8.54 5.40 -11.16
C ILE A 101 7.65 5.69 -12.36
N SER A 102 6.57 6.46 -12.17
CA SER A 102 5.73 6.93 -13.27
C SER A 102 6.36 8.11 -14.00
N GLY A 103 7.26 8.87 -13.38
CA GLY A 103 7.75 10.15 -13.93
C GLY A 103 6.71 11.28 -13.94
N LEU A 104 5.54 11.08 -13.34
CA LEU A 104 4.51 12.12 -13.17
C LEU A 104 4.69 12.81 -11.81
N ALA A 105 4.25 14.07 -11.71
CA ALA A 105 4.15 14.70 -10.40
C ALA A 105 3.01 14.04 -9.61
N VAL A 106 3.22 13.85 -8.31
CA VAL A 106 2.22 13.25 -7.40
C VAL A 106 0.86 13.97 -7.48
N ALA A 107 0.87 15.30 -7.70
CA ALA A 107 -0.32 16.13 -7.82
C ALA A 107 -1.15 15.87 -9.09
N ASP A 108 -0.55 15.30 -10.15
CA ASP A 108 -1.21 15.03 -11.42
C ASP A 108 -1.86 13.63 -11.45
N VAL A 109 -1.41 12.73 -10.57
CA VAL A 109 -1.92 11.35 -10.50
C VAL A 109 -3.43 11.25 -10.25
N PRO A 110 -4.06 12.08 -9.38
CA PRO A 110 -5.51 12.03 -9.15
C PRO A 110 -6.32 12.22 -10.43
N ALA A 111 -5.93 13.21 -11.26
CA ALA A 111 -6.60 13.49 -12.52
C ALA A 111 -6.44 12.32 -13.50
N LEU A 112 -5.23 11.76 -13.62
CA LEU A 112 -5.00 10.58 -14.46
C LEU A 112 -5.85 9.39 -14.01
N MET A 113 -5.91 9.10 -12.71
CA MET A 113 -6.69 7.98 -12.18
C MET A 113 -8.17 8.13 -12.49
N MET A 114 -8.74 9.32 -12.28
CA MET A 114 -10.17 9.56 -12.52
C MET A 114 -10.50 9.59 -14.01
N ALA A 115 -9.65 10.21 -14.83
CA ALA A 115 -9.82 10.23 -16.29
C ALA A 115 -9.77 8.81 -16.89
N PHE A 116 -8.83 7.98 -16.44
CA PHE A 116 -8.74 6.59 -16.90
C PHE A 116 -9.90 5.73 -16.41
N ALA A 117 -10.38 5.94 -15.17
CA ALA A 117 -11.55 5.25 -14.65
C ALA A 117 -12.85 5.62 -15.41
N GLN A 118 -12.96 6.87 -15.89
CA GLN A 118 -14.07 7.34 -16.72
C GLN A 118 -13.97 6.85 -18.16
N ASN A 119 -12.76 6.79 -18.71
CA ASN A 119 -12.49 6.36 -20.07
C ASN A 119 -11.28 5.42 -20.12
N ILE A 120 -11.53 4.12 -20.16
CA ILE A 120 -10.47 3.10 -20.22
C ILE A 120 -9.64 3.17 -21.52
N ALA A 121 -10.17 3.83 -22.56
CA ALA A 121 -9.47 4.07 -23.83
C ALA A 121 -8.69 5.40 -23.83
N LEU A 122 -8.43 5.99 -22.65
CA LEU A 122 -7.64 7.21 -22.50
C LEU A 122 -6.28 7.06 -23.21
N PRO A 123 -5.91 8.00 -24.11
CA PRO A 123 -4.59 8.00 -24.72
C PRO A 123 -3.48 8.07 -23.68
N SER A 124 -2.35 7.45 -23.97
CA SER A 124 -1.25 7.45 -23.02
C SER A 124 -0.67 8.85 -22.85
N PRO A 125 -0.48 9.33 -21.62
CA PRO A 125 0.20 10.60 -21.38
C PRO A 125 1.72 10.51 -21.64
N GLN A 126 2.25 9.31 -21.91
CA GLN A 126 3.68 9.08 -22.14
C GLN A 126 3.91 8.32 -23.45
N ALA A 127 4.68 8.94 -24.35
CA ALA A 127 5.03 8.36 -25.63
C ALA A 127 5.69 6.97 -25.45
N GLY A 128 5.25 6.00 -26.25
CA GLY A 128 5.80 4.64 -26.25
C GLY A 128 5.43 3.76 -25.03
N THR A 129 4.64 4.26 -24.08
CA THR A 129 4.20 3.47 -22.92
C THR A 129 2.68 3.32 -22.95
N PRO A 130 2.10 2.11 -22.80
CA PRO A 130 0.64 1.95 -22.72
C PRO A 130 0.03 2.66 -21.50
N THR A 131 -1.15 3.27 -21.65
CA THR A 131 -1.83 4.03 -20.58
C THR A 131 -2.00 3.21 -19.30
N VAL A 132 -2.40 1.95 -19.42
CA VAL A 132 -2.57 1.01 -18.29
C VAL A 132 -1.27 0.86 -17.46
N VAL A 133 -0.10 0.87 -18.12
CA VAL A 133 1.20 0.80 -17.46
C VAL A 133 1.51 2.09 -16.74
N VAL A 134 1.22 3.25 -17.34
CA VAL A 134 1.40 4.55 -16.71
C VAL A 134 0.51 4.68 -15.47
N VAL A 135 -0.77 4.33 -15.58
CA VAL A 135 -1.73 4.33 -14.47
C VAL A 135 -1.24 3.44 -13.34
N LYS A 136 -0.81 2.21 -13.64
CA LYS A 136 -0.24 1.30 -12.63
C LYS A 136 0.92 1.96 -11.90
N ARG A 137 1.91 2.49 -12.64
CA ARG A 137 3.10 3.14 -12.05
C ARG A 137 2.71 4.34 -11.19
N ALA A 138 1.77 5.16 -11.65
CA ALA A 138 1.30 6.34 -10.92
C ALA A 138 0.56 5.94 -9.63
N THR A 139 -0.25 4.88 -9.65
CA THR A 139 -0.88 4.37 -8.42
C THR A 139 0.14 3.80 -7.44
N ASP A 140 1.22 3.19 -7.91
CA ASP A 140 2.29 2.70 -7.04
C ASP A 140 3.12 3.85 -6.44
N ASP A 141 3.33 4.93 -7.20
CA ASP A 141 3.91 6.18 -6.69
C ASP A 141 3.06 6.77 -5.56
N LEU A 142 1.72 6.77 -5.70
CA LEU A 142 0.85 7.21 -4.62
C LEU A 142 0.90 6.27 -3.40
N LYS A 143 0.93 4.95 -3.58
CA LYS A 143 1.11 4.03 -2.44
C LYS A 143 2.42 4.32 -1.70
N ALA A 144 3.51 4.50 -2.45
CA ALA A 144 4.81 4.89 -1.89
C ALA A 144 4.73 6.22 -1.14
N PHE A 145 4.14 7.26 -1.75
CA PHE A 145 3.95 8.57 -1.12
C PHE A 145 3.20 8.47 0.21
N TYR A 146 2.08 7.73 0.25
CA TYR A 146 1.28 7.57 1.46
C TYR A 146 2.02 6.79 2.55
N TYR A 147 2.72 5.71 2.21
CA TYR A 147 3.52 4.96 3.18
C TYR A 147 4.70 5.77 3.70
N GLU A 148 5.34 6.54 2.82
CA GLU A 148 6.45 7.40 3.21
C GLU A 148 5.99 8.49 4.16
N ALA A 149 4.88 9.18 3.85
CA ALA A 149 4.28 10.19 4.71
C ALA A 149 3.79 9.61 6.05
N ALA A 150 3.12 8.45 6.03
CA ALA A 150 2.59 7.83 7.23
C ALA A 150 3.70 7.38 8.21
N THR A 151 4.84 6.94 7.69
CA THR A 151 5.97 6.47 8.51
C THR A 151 6.85 7.60 9.07
N ALA A 152 6.74 8.81 8.52
CA ALA A 152 7.38 10.00 9.10
C ALA A 152 6.55 10.66 10.22
N LYS A 153 5.26 10.33 10.33
CA LYS A 153 4.42 10.86 11.39
C LYS A 153 4.89 10.35 12.77
N PRO A 154 4.82 11.19 13.81
CA PRO A 154 5.00 10.75 15.18
C PRO A 154 3.98 9.66 15.55
N GLY A 155 4.41 8.72 16.37
CA GLY A 155 3.59 7.57 16.79
C GLY A 155 3.99 6.27 16.10
N ARG A 156 3.80 5.15 16.79
CA ARG A 156 4.03 3.81 16.23
C ARG A 156 2.76 3.30 15.56
N ILE A 157 2.86 3.02 14.28
CA ILE A 157 1.81 2.32 13.53
C ILE A 157 2.30 0.90 13.20
N ASN A 158 1.44 -0.10 13.37
CA ASN A 158 1.72 -1.45 12.91
C ASN A 158 1.25 -1.63 11.45
N ASP A 159 1.74 -2.66 10.77
CA ASP A 159 1.50 -2.87 9.34
C ASP A 159 0.01 -3.08 9.03
N VAL A 160 -0.75 -3.67 9.97
CA VAL A 160 -2.20 -3.91 9.82
C VAL A 160 -2.96 -2.58 9.87
N ALA A 161 -2.68 -1.74 10.87
CA ALA A 161 -3.29 -0.42 11.00
C ALA A 161 -2.91 0.50 9.83
N LEU A 162 -1.67 0.41 9.34
CA LEU A 162 -1.22 1.16 8.16
C LEU A 162 -1.99 0.76 6.91
N ALA A 163 -2.17 -0.55 6.71
CA ALA A 163 -2.97 -1.05 5.60
C ALA A 163 -4.43 -0.65 5.76
N ASP A 164 -5.03 -0.90 6.93
CA ASP A 164 -6.45 -0.59 7.18
C ASP A 164 -6.72 0.90 7.03
N TRP A 165 -5.81 1.79 7.42
CA TRP A 165 -5.92 3.20 7.09
C TRP A 165 -5.83 3.48 5.59
N LEU A 166 -4.75 3.05 4.93
CA LEU A 166 -4.54 3.37 3.52
C LEU A 166 -5.71 2.88 2.66
N TRP A 167 -6.17 1.65 2.89
CA TRP A 167 -7.22 1.05 2.07
C TRP A 167 -8.62 1.36 2.59
N GLY A 168 -8.76 1.67 3.88
CA GLY A 168 -10.01 1.82 4.65
C GLY A 168 -10.52 3.26 4.77
N GLU A 169 -9.60 4.18 5.00
CA GLU A 169 -9.87 5.49 5.61
C GLU A 169 -9.36 6.67 4.77
N THR A 170 -8.81 6.42 3.58
CA THR A 170 -8.31 7.46 2.68
C THR A 170 -9.20 7.64 1.45
N ALA A 171 -9.20 8.84 0.87
CA ALA A 171 -9.79 9.09 -0.43
C ALA A 171 -9.05 8.30 -1.53
N PHE A 172 -7.75 8.09 -1.37
CA PHE A 172 -6.96 7.24 -2.27
C PHE A 172 -7.44 5.79 -2.29
N GLY A 173 -7.73 5.19 -1.13
CA GLY A 173 -8.30 3.85 -1.03
C GLY A 173 -9.64 3.75 -1.75
N ARG A 174 -10.49 4.79 -1.67
CA ARG A 174 -11.74 4.89 -2.45
C ARG A 174 -11.47 5.00 -3.96
N ALA A 175 -10.51 5.84 -4.36
CA ALA A 175 -10.11 6.03 -5.75
C ALA A 175 -9.63 4.73 -6.39
N LEU A 176 -8.84 3.92 -5.66
CA LEU A 176 -8.40 2.60 -6.11
C LEU A 176 -9.54 1.61 -6.29
N LEU A 177 -10.57 1.66 -5.41
CA LEU A 177 -11.77 0.84 -5.56
C LEU A 177 -12.59 1.25 -6.80
N ALA A 178 -12.76 2.55 -7.05
CA ALA A 178 -13.46 3.05 -8.22
C ALA A 178 -12.71 2.68 -9.52
N LEU A 179 -11.40 2.91 -9.54
CA LEU A 179 -10.52 2.53 -10.65
C LEU A 179 -10.55 1.01 -10.91
N ARG A 180 -10.52 0.20 -9.83
CA ARG A 180 -10.65 -1.26 -9.93
C ARG A 180 -11.96 -1.66 -10.60
N LYS A 181 -13.09 -1.07 -10.19
CA LYS A 181 -14.39 -1.36 -10.79
C LYS A 181 -14.39 -1.07 -12.29
N ALA A 182 -13.88 0.08 -12.71
CA ALA A 182 -13.75 0.43 -14.12
C ALA A 182 -12.89 -0.59 -14.89
N CYS A 183 -11.73 -0.96 -14.34
CA CYS A 183 -10.82 -1.93 -14.97
C CYS A 183 -11.46 -3.32 -15.15
N LEU A 184 -12.27 -3.77 -14.19
CA LEU A 184 -12.91 -5.09 -14.22
C LEU A 184 -13.99 -5.22 -15.31
N MET A 185 -14.53 -4.10 -15.78
CA MET A 185 -15.51 -4.05 -16.87
C MET A 185 -14.87 -4.11 -18.26
N SER A 186 -13.55 -4.02 -18.36
CA SER A 186 -12.83 -4.08 -19.63
C SER A 186 -12.66 -5.53 -20.10
N ASP A 187 -12.79 -5.73 -21.41
CA ASP A 187 -12.46 -6.99 -22.09
C ASP A 187 -10.97 -7.12 -22.40
N GLU A 188 -10.19 -6.03 -22.32
CA GLU A 188 -8.76 -6.06 -22.54
C GLU A 188 -8.04 -6.72 -21.35
N ALA A 189 -7.34 -7.82 -21.62
CA ALA A 189 -6.70 -8.63 -20.57
C ALA A 189 -5.73 -7.82 -19.69
N ALA A 190 -4.97 -6.87 -20.26
CA ALA A 190 -4.03 -6.04 -19.51
C ALA A 190 -4.75 -5.13 -18.50
N ILE A 191 -5.84 -4.48 -18.91
CA ILE A 191 -6.66 -3.60 -18.06
C ILE A 191 -7.38 -4.42 -17.00
N LYS A 192 -7.97 -5.55 -17.39
CA LYS A 192 -8.64 -6.46 -16.46
C LYS A 192 -7.67 -6.99 -15.40
N ASN A 193 -6.44 -7.35 -15.78
CA ASN A 193 -5.38 -7.79 -14.86
C ASN A 193 -4.94 -6.70 -13.87
N LEU A 194 -4.82 -5.44 -14.32
CA LEU A 194 -4.57 -4.30 -13.43
C LEU A 194 -5.63 -4.25 -12.32
N GLY A 195 -6.90 -4.26 -12.74
CA GLY A 195 -8.05 -4.27 -11.85
C GLY A 195 -8.05 -5.47 -10.91
N GLN A 196 -7.82 -6.68 -11.43
CA GLN A 196 -7.90 -7.93 -10.70
C GLN A 196 -6.75 -8.13 -9.71
N LEU A 197 -5.51 -7.75 -10.01
CA LEU A 197 -4.34 -8.22 -9.25
C LEU A 197 -3.47 -7.10 -8.68
N GLN A 198 -3.36 -5.96 -9.36
CA GLN A 198 -2.24 -5.04 -9.14
C GLN A 198 -2.59 -3.77 -8.34
N LEU A 199 -3.87 -3.37 -8.31
CA LEU A 199 -4.27 -2.14 -7.60
C LEU A 199 -4.31 -2.29 -6.08
N MET A 200 -4.79 -3.43 -5.56
CA MET A 200 -5.06 -3.65 -4.13
C MET A 200 -4.71 -5.07 -3.68
N PRO A 201 -4.19 -5.32 -2.47
CA PRO A 201 -3.96 -6.68 -1.93
C PRO A 201 -5.25 -7.49 -1.75
N ASN A 202 -5.19 -8.83 -1.89
CA ASN A 202 -6.37 -9.70 -1.79
C ASN A 202 -7.15 -9.54 -0.48
N HIS A 203 -6.47 -9.62 0.67
CA HIS A 203 -7.11 -9.55 1.99
C HIS A 203 -7.85 -8.23 2.24
N GLN A 204 -7.44 -7.13 1.60
CA GLN A 204 -8.10 -5.83 1.71
C GLN A 204 -9.34 -5.72 0.83
N ARG A 205 -9.47 -6.56 -0.20
CA ARG A 205 -10.66 -6.61 -1.07
C ARG A 205 -11.82 -7.28 -0.35
N ASP A 206 -11.54 -8.35 0.39
CA ASP A 206 -12.58 -9.14 1.07
C ASP A 206 -13.20 -8.38 2.25
N LYS A 207 -12.45 -7.48 2.90
CA LYS A 207 -12.98 -6.55 3.92
C LYS A 207 -13.98 -5.51 3.36
N ARG A 208 -14.12 -5.41 2.03
CA ARG A 208 -14.85 -4.34 1.32
C ARG A 208 -15.94 -4.86 0.38
N LYS A 209 -16.24 -6.15 0.41
CA LYS A 209 -17.44 -6.74 -0.22
C LYS A 209 -18.66 -6.47 0.65
#